data_AF-A0A5D0UMF4-F1
#
_entry.id   AF-A0A5D0UMF4-F1
#
_cell.length_a   1.000
_cell.length_b   1.000
_cell.length_c   1.000
_cell.angle_alpha   90.00
_cell.angle_beta   90.00
_cell.angle_gamma   90.00
#
_symmetry.space_group_name_H-M   'P 1'
#
loop_
_entity.id
_entity.type
_entity.pdbx_description
1 polymer ?
#
loop_
_entity_poly.entity_id
_entity_poly.type
_entity_poly.pdbx_seq_one_letter_code
_entity_poly.pdbx_strand_id
1 'polypeptide(L)'
;MNGDSPEALSLLVRDIGEAGLAEMAGSPGLAAAVDQHVAGLRAELGGSGAPPGPDELMGYLRGFAEDAVKRGWWPEDTHDWEFVRIVAVCWMMRNAA
;
A
#
# COMPACT_ATOMS: atom_id res chain seq x y z
N MET A 1 12.66 -9.26 -22.98
CA MET A 1 12.27 -9.99 -21.76
C MET A 1 11.05 -9.24 -21.23
N ASN A 2 9.85 -9.58 -21.71
CA ASN A 2 8.63 -8.79 -21.48
C ASN A 2 8.02 -9.19 -20.13
N GLY A 3 8.70 -8.84 -19.05
CA GLY A 3 8.26 -9.06 -17.67
C GLY A 3 7.52 -7.86 -17.06
N ASP A 4 7.33 -6.77 -17.80
CA ASP A 4 6.59 -5.57 -17.36
C ASP A 4 5.07 -5.81 -17.38
N SER A 5 4.61 -6.88 -16.74
CA SER A 5 3.21 -7.31 -16.81
C SER A 5 2.43 -6.91 -15.54
N PRO A 6 1.13 -6.55 -15.67
CA PRO A 6 0.25 -6.27 -14.53
C PRO A 6 0.25 -7.36 -13.45
N GLU A 7 0.54 -8.60 -13.84
CA GLU A 7 0.69 -9.74 -12.94
C GLU A 7 1.92 -9.61 -12.04
N ALA A 8 3.08 -9.20 -12.58
CA ALA A 8 4.29 -9.00 -11.80
C ALA A 8 4.09 -7.91 -10.73
N LEU A 9 3.43 -6.81 -11.09
CA LEU A 9 3.08 -5.76 -10.15
C LEU A 9 2.10 -6.24 -9.07
N SER A 10 1.10 -7.03 -9.46
CA SER A 10 0.13 -7.60 -8.52
C SER A 10 0.80 -8.53 -7.51
N LEU A 11 1.76 -9.33 -7.95
CA LEU A 11 2.58 -10.18 -7.07
C LEU A 11 3.43 -9.33 -6.13
N LEU A 12 4.13 -8.33 -6.66
CA LEU A 12 4.96 -7.42 -5.87
C LEU A 12 4.17 -6.76 -4.74
N VAL A 13 3.03 -6.15 -5.06
CA VAL A 13 2.16 -5.47 -4.10
C VAL A 13 1.65 -6.42 -3.03
N ARG A 14 1.25 -7.64 -3.42
CA ARG A 14 0.80 -8.66 -2.46
C ARG A 14 1.93 -9.04 -1.51
N ASP A 15 3.11 -9.34 -2.05
CA ASP A 15 4.25 -9.82 -1.26
C ASP A 15 4.73 -8.72 -0.28
N ILE A 16 4.75 -7.45 -0.70
CA ILE A 16 4.99 -6.30 0.18
C ILE A 16 3.92 -6.21 1.27
N GLY A 17 2.65 -6.28 0.90
CA GLY A 17 1.54 -6.18 1.83
C GLY A 17 1.61 -7.26 2.91
N GLU A 18 1.85 -8.51 2.53
CA GLU A 18 1.98 -9.63 3.46
C GLU A 18 3.19 -9.46 4.40
N ALA A 19 4.36 -9.12 3.85
CA ALA A 19 5.58 -8.93 4.62
C ALA A 19 5.46 -7.76 5.61
N GLY A 20 5.03 -6.59 5.14
CA GLY A 20 4.91 -5.39 5.98
C GLY A 20 3.85 -5.55 7.07
N LEU A 21 2.71 -6.20 6.77
CA LEU A 21 1.70 -6.49 7.80
C LEU A 21 2.23 -7.43 8.88
N ALA A 22 3.08 -8.41 8.54
CA ALA A 22 3.71 -9.27 9.53
C ALA A 22 4.76 -8.52 10.37
N GLU A 23 5.55 -7.63 9.75
CA GLU A 23 6.59 -6.85 10.41
C GLU A 23 6.03 -5.81 11.39
N MET A 24 4.87 -5.22 11.10
CA MET A 24 4.21 -4.23 11.98
C MET A 24 4.02 -4.73 13.42
N ALA A 25 3.87 -6.04 13.63
CA ALA A 25 3.73 -6.61 14.96
C ALA A 25 5.00 -6.49 15.82
N GLY A 26 6.18 -6.43 15.19
CA GLY A 26 7.48 -6.34 15.86
C GLY A 26 8.14 -4.97 15.77
N SER A 27 7.63 -4.06 14.94
CA SER A 27 8.22 -2.73 14.69
C SER A 27 7.22 -1.62 14.98
N PRO A 28 7.24 -1.03 16.20
CA PRO A 28 6.36 0.10 16.55
C PRO A 28 6.54 1.32 15.65
N GLY A 29 7.76 1.52 15.12
CA GLY A 29 8.05 2.60 14.17
C GLY A 29 7.32 2.40 12.84
N LEU A 30 7.34 1.19 12.29
CA LEU A 30 6.59 0.84 11.09
C LEU A 30 5.07 0.96 11.33
N ALA A 31 4.59 0.48 12.47
CA ALA A 31 3.16 0.60 12.83
C ALA A 31 2.70 2.07 12.86
N ALA A 32 3.48 2.96 13.48
CA ALA A 32 3.17 4.39 13.52
C ALA A 32 3.21 5.04 12.13
N ALA A 33 4.16 4.66 11.27
CA ALA A 33 4.25 5.16 9.90
C ALA A 33 3.04 4.70 9.06
N VAL A 34 2.62 3.44 9.21
CA VAL A 34 1.41 2.91 8.58
C VAL A 34 0.17 3.67 9.05
N ASP A 35 0.01 3.91 10.36
CA ASP A 35 -1.12 4.68 10.90
C ASP A 35 -1.20 6.10 10.30
N GLN A 36 -0.06 6.77 10.15
CA GLN A 36 0.01 8.08 9.49
C GLN A 36 -0.44 8.00 8.02
N HIS A 37 0.00 6.97 7.29
CA HIS A 37 -0.41 6.78 5.90
C HIS A 37 -1.90 6.44 5.78
N VAL A 38 -2.45 5.64 6.69
CA VAL A 38 -3.89 5.35 6.78
C VAL A 38 -4.71 6.63 7.01
N ALA A 39 -4.26 7.51 7.90
CA ALA A 39 -4.91 8.80 8.12
C ALA A 39 -4.90 9.65 6.84
N GLY A 40 -3.77 9.69 6.13
CA GLY A 40 -3.65 10.35 4.83
C GLY A 40 -4.58 9.76 3.76
N LEU A 41 -4.64 8.43 3.64
CA LEU A 41 -5.52 7.71 2.71
C LEU A 41 -7.00 8.03 2.97
N ARG A 42 -7.42 8.06 4.23
CA ARG A 42 -8.79 8.45 4.60
C ARG A 42 -9.11 9.89 4.23
N ALA A 43 -8.14 10.80 4.34
CA ALA A 43 -8.32 12.19 3.95
C ALA A 43 -8.34 12.39 2.43
N GLU A 44 -7.57 11.59 1.69
CA GLU A 44 -7.43 11.69 0.23
C GLU A 44 -8.56 10.97 -0.52
N LEU A 45 -8.94 9.78 -0.05
CA LEU A 45 -9.91 8.90 -0.71
C LEU A 45 -11.28 8.92 -0.03
N GLY A 46 -11.35 9.35 1.23
CA GLY A 46 -12.62 9.46 1.93
C GLY A 46 -13.49 10.57 1.33
N GLY A 47 -14.71 10.20 0.91
CA GLY A 47 -15.73 11.14 0.45
C GLY A 47 -16.42 11.86 1.61
N SER A 48 -17.75 11.97 1.56
CA SER A 48 -18.64 12.66 2.53
C SER A 48 -18.63 12.11 3.97
N GLY A 49 -17.46 11.99 4.60
CA GLY A 49 -17.27 11.43 5.94
C GLY A 49 -17.24 9.90 6.01
N ALA A 50 -17.28 9.20 4.87
CA ALA A 50 -17.20 7.74 4.81
C ALA A 50 -15.75 7.28 4.51
N PRO A 51 -15.29 6.17 5.12
CA PRO A 51 -14.03 5.55 4.74
C PRO A 51 -14.08 5.03 3.30
N PRO A 52 -12.95 4.98 2.58
CA PRO A 52 -12.92 4.50 1.20
C PRO A 52 -13.31 3.01 1.11
N GLY A 53 -14.03 2.67 0.05
CA GLY A 53 -14.48 1.30 -0.21
C GLY A 53 -13.36 0.39 -0.76
N PRO A 54 -13.57 -0.94 -0.78
CA PRO A 54 -12.59 -1.90 -1.31
C PRO A 54 -12.18 -1.62 -2.76
N ASP A 55 -13.12 -1.24 -3.62
CA ASP A 55 -12.84 -0.95 -5.04
C ASP A 55 -12.00 0.32 -5.22
N GLU A 56 -12.25 1.36 -4.41
CA GLU A 56 -11.47 2.60 -4.40
C GLU A 56 -10.04 2.33 -3.92
N LEU A 57 -9.88 1.54 -2.85
CA LEU A 57 -8.58 1.13 -2.34
C LEU A 57 -7.79 0.29 -3.36
N MET A 58 -8.45 -0.65 -4.06
CA MET A 58 -7.82 -1.46 -5.10
C MET A 58 -7.40 -0.62 -6.31
N GLY A 59 -8.26 0.31 -6.75
CA GLY A 59 -7.96 1.23 -7.84
C GLY A 59 -6.77 2.12 -7.50
N TYR A 60 -6.77 2.69 -6.28
CA TYR A 60 -5.66 3.48 -5.77
C TYR A 60 -4.37 2.69 -5.72
N LEU A 61 -4.38 1.50 -5.11
CA LEU A 61 -3.19 0.66 -4.93
C LEU A 61 -2.51 0.32 -6.26
N ARG A 62 -3.31 -0.04 -7.27
CA ARG A 62 -2.82 -0.35 -8.61
C ARG A 62 -2.16 0.86 -9.24
N GLY A 63 -2.87 1.99 -9.34
CA GLY A 63 -2.34 3.21 -9.96
C GLY A 63 -1.08 3.71 -9.24
N PHE A 64 -1.12 3.69 -7.91
CA PHE A 64 0.01 4.05 -7.06
C PHE A 64 1.26 3.22 -7.34
N ALA A 65 1.13 1.89 -7.32
CA ALA A 65 2.24 0.98 -7.53
C ALA A 65 2.77 1.04 -8.97
N GLU A 66 1.87 1.16 -9.96
CA GLU A 66 2.26 1.36 -11.36
C GLU A 66 3.09 2.63 -11.54
N ASP A 67 2.65 3.74 -10.97
CA ASP A 67 3.34 5.03 -11.11
C ASP A 67 4.65 5.07 -10.31
N ALA A 68 4.74 4.37 -9.17
CA ALA A 68 5.99 4.20 -8.44
C ALA A 68 7.02 3.44 -9.29
N VAL A 69 6.65 2.27 -9.82
CA VAL A 69 7.56 1.45 -10.66
C VAL A 69 7.95 2.18 -11.95
N LYS A 70 7.02 2.90 -12.60
CA LYS A 70 7.35 3.74 -13.77
C LYS A 70 8.36 4.84 -13.46
N ARG A 71 8.40 5.34 -12.22
CA ARG A 71 9.41 6.31 -11.74
C ARG A 71 10.74 5.66 -11.35
N GLY A 72 10.86 4.34 -11.45
CA GLY A 72 12.06 3.58 -11.12
C GLY A 72 12.16 3.18 -9.65
N TRP A 73 11.07 3.26 -8.89
CA TRP A 73 11.05 2.76 -7.52
C TRP A 73 11.09 1.22 -7.47
N TRP A 74 11.80 0.69 -6.47
CA TRP A 74 11.85 -0.73 -6.14
C TRP A 74 11.91 -0.88 -4.60
N PRO A 75 11.22 -1.88 -4.00
CA PRO A 75 11.13 -2.03 -2.55
C PRO A 75 12.43 -2.61 -1.96
N GLU A 76 13.40 -1.74 -1.68
CA GLU A 76 14.69 -2.09 -1.07
C GLU A 76 14.76 -1.79 0.45
N ASP A 77 13.91 -0.88 0.93
CA ASP A 77 13.79 -0.48 2.34
C ASP A 77 12.37 -0.83 2.83
N THR A 78 12.16 -0.91 4.15
CA THR A 78 10.82 -1.02 4.76
C THR A 78 10.33 0.31 5.33
N HIS A 79 11.17 1.36 5.26
CA HIS A 79 10.86 2.72 5.70
C HIS A 79 10.63 3.69 4.54
N ASP A 80 10.78 3.24 3.29
CA ASP A 80 10.47 4.07 2.14
C ASP A 80 8.97 4.36 2.08
N TRP A 81 8.68 5.54 1.56
CA TRP A 81 7.33 6.07 1.57
C TRP A 81 6.37 5.20 0.74
N GLU A 82 6.81 4.70 -0.41
CA GLU A 82 6.05 3.81 -1.29
C GLU A 82 5.73 2.45 -0.64
N PHE A 83 6.71 1.78 -0.01
CA PHE A 83 6.47 0.56 0.74
C PHE A 83 5.43 0.77 1.84
N VAL A 84 5.63 1.77 2.71
CA VAL A 84 4.70 2.04 3.82
C VAL A 84 3.32 2.39 3.30
N ARG A 85 3.22 3.09 2.16
CA ARG A 85 1.92 3.40 1.52
C ARG A 85 1.22 2.14 1.01
N ILE A 86 1.94 1.21 0.39
CA ILE A 86 1.38 -0.08 -0.06
C ILE A 86 0.88 -0.89 1.14
N VAL A 87 1.70 -1.00 2.19
CA VAL A 87 1.32 -1.72 3.43
C VAL A 87 0.09 -1.10 4.07
N ALA A 88 -0.01 0.24 4.11
CA ALA A 88 -1.18 0.95 4.64
C ALA A 88 -2.47 0.63 3.86
N VAL A 89 -2.43 0.59 2.54
CA VAL A 89 -3.61 0.21 1.74
C VAL A 89 -3.98 -1.25 1.97
N CYS A 90 -3.01 -2.17 1.99
CA CYS A 90 -3.24 -3.58 2.31
C CYS A 90 -3.84 -3.76 3.71
N TRP A 91 -3.37 -2.98 4.71
CA TRP A 91 -3.95 -2.95 6.05
C TRP A 91 -5.41 -2.49 6.01
N MET A 92 -5.72 -1.39 5.31
CA MET A 92 -7.10 -0.90 5.19
C MET A 92 -8.01 -1.92 4.52
N MET A 93 -7.56 -2.58 3.45
CA MET A 93 -8.32 -3.63 2.79
C MET A 93 -8.60 -4.83 3.69
N ARG A 94 -7.67 -5.19 4.58
CA ARG A 94 -7.85 -6.29 5.55
C ARG A 94 -8.81 -5.95 6.69
N ASN A 95 -8.93 -4.66 7.03
CA ASN A 95 -9.72 -4.16 8.16
C ASN A 95 -11.04 -3.48 7.74
N ALA A 96 -11.30 -3.31 6.45
CA ALA A 96 -12.56 -2.79 5.91
C ALA A 96 -13.64 -3.88 5.74
N ALA A 97 -13.30 -5.14 6.04
CA ALA A 97 -14.20 -6.29 6.00
C ALA A 97 -14.94 -6.50 7.34
#